data_AF-A0A976H7Q3-F1
#
_entry.id   AF-A0A976H7Q3-F1
#
_cell.length_a   1.000
_cell.length_b   1.000
_cell.length_c   1.000
_cell.angle_alpha   90.00
_cell.angle_beta   90.00
_cell.angle_gamma   90.00
#
_symmetry.space_group_name_H-M   'P 1'
#
loop_
_entity.id
_entity.type
_entity.pdbx_description
1 polymer ?
#
loop_
_entity_poly.entity_id
_entity_poly.type
_entity_poly.pdbx_seq_one_letter_code
_entity_poly.pdbx_strand_id
1 'polypeptide(L)'
;MFGASKRGHFGLKRRNEKTNKIVAYEIVWTPAAQEDYRQIIDYLLDKSNDNVAERFTNVLFKDLTILESMPYIGRPHSKMSAVRELVTGSRYILFYTVLRQEIILLNIINTSRAE
;
A
#
# COMPACT_ATOMS: atom_id res chain seq x y z
N MET A 1 -31.02 -56.75 -12.43
CA MET A 1 -30.88 -55.83 -11.27
C MET A 1 -29.40 -55.64 -10.96
N PHE A 2 -29.02 -54.40 -10.72
CA PHE A 2 -27.66 -53.87 -10.64
C PHE A 2 -26.90 -54.28 -9.36
N GLY A 3 -25.55 -54.30 -9.43
CA GLY A 3 -24.70 -54.35 -8.22
C GLY A 3 -23.22 -54.59 -8.48
N ALA A 4 -22.54 -53.65 -9.18
CA ALA A 4 -21.12 -53.72 -9.49
C ALA A 4 -20.20 -53.28 -8.32
N SER A 5 -19.22 -54.16 -8.03
CA SER A 5 -17.80 -53.94 -7.77
C SER A 5 -17.28 -52.63 -7.13
N LYS A 6 -16.66 -52.83 -5.95
CA LYS A 6 -15.52 -52.12 -5.30
C LYS A 6 -15.28 -50.65 -5.70
N ARG A 7 -15.74 -49.73 -4.83
CA ARG A 7 -15.30 -48.32 -4.80
C ARG A 7 -13.86 -48.24 -4.27
N GLY A 8 -13.01 -47.55 -5.05
CA GLY A 8 -11.58 -47.41 -4.82
C GLY A 8 -11.22 -46.64 -3.55
N HIS A 9 -10.12 -47.06 -2.95
CA HIS A 9 -9.32 -46.22 -2.05
C HIS A 9 -8.71 -45.08 -2.85
N PHE A 10 -9.37 -43.92 -2.84
CA PHE A 10 -8.76 -42.67 -3.28
C PHE A 10 -8.36 -41.87 -2.04
N GLY A 11 -7.19 -42.21 -1.50
CA GLY A 11 -6.51 -41.37 -0.52
C GLY A 11 -6.16 -40.05 -1.19
N LEU A 12 -7.02 -39.04 -1.06
CA LEU A 12 -6.65 -37.66 -1.33
C LEU A 12 -5.50 -37.30 -0.39
N LYS A 13 -4.29 -37.33 -0.96
CA LYS A 13 -3.08 -36.79 -0.36
C LYS A 13 -3.44 -35.45 0.26
N ARG A 14 -3.17 -35.31 1.57
CA ARG A 14 -3.20 -34.03 2.28
C ARG A 14 -2.39 -33.05 1.44
N ARG A 15 -3.09 -32.16 0.73
CA ARG A 15 -2.48 -31.06 0.01
C ARG A 15 -1.94 -30.17 1.12
N ASN A 16 -0.61 -30.07 1.22
CA ASN A 16 0.07 -29.24 2.21
C ASN A 16 -0.57 -27.86 2.23
N GLU A 17 -1.31 -27.55 3.29
CA GLU A 17 -1.70 -26.20 3.69
C GLU A 17 -0.44 -25.47 4.21
N LYS A 18 0.57 -25.33 3.35
CA LYS A 18 1.45 -24.18 3.45
C LYS A 18 0.64 -23.04 2.84
N THR A 19 -0.24 -22.45 3.65
CA THR A 19 -0.78 -21.13 3.38
C THR A 19 0.40 -20.27 2.96
N ASN A 20 0.41 -19.92 1.68
CA ASN A 20 1.36 -18.98 1.15
C ASN A 20 1.09 -17.70 1.93
N LYS A 21 1.91 -17.45 2.96
CA LYS A 21 1.88 -16.19 3.70
C LYS A 21 2.21 -15.16 2.63
N ILE A 22 1.20 -14.46 2.13
CA ILE A 22 1.42 -13.31 1.27
C ILE A 22 2.11 -12.32 2.21
N VAL A 23 3.45 -12.29 2.16
CA VAL A 23 4.25 -11.37 2.96
C VAL A 23 4.06 -10.00 2.32
N ALA A 24 3.05 -9.28 2.79
CA ALA A 24 2.90 -7.86 2.53
C ALA A 24 4.12 -7.13 3.10
N TYR A 25 4.57 -6.08 2.42
CA TYR A 25 5.59 -5.17 2.95
C TYR A 25 4.98 -4.34 4.08
N GLU A 26 5.79 -3.99 5.08
CA GLU A 26 5.38 -3.11 6.17
C GLU A 26 5.59 -1.64 5.78
N ILE A 27 4.58 -0.79 5.97
CA ILE A 27 4.75 0.67 5.82
C ILE A 27 5.37 1.25 7.10
N VAL A 28 6.56 1.83 6.98
CA VAL A 28 7.22 2.58 8.05
C VAL A 28 7.16 4.07 7.71
N TRP A 29 6.54 4.86 8.59
CA TRP A 29 6.45 6.31 8.43
C TRP A 29 7.66 7.00 9.05
N THR A 30 8.33 7.85 8.28
CA THR A 30 9.33 8.76 8.84
C THR A 30 8.65 9.91 9.60
N PRO A 31 9.35 10.59 10.52
CA PRO A 31 8.82 11.79 11.16
C PRO A 31 8.41 12.89 10.18
N ALA A 32 9.13 13.01 9.05
CA ALA A 32 8.79 13.96 8.00
C ALA A 32 7.45 13.62 7.33
N ALA A 33 7.22 12.35 6.96
CA ALA A 33 5.94 11.92 6.40
C ALA A 33 4.77 12.07 7.39
N GLN A 34 5.00 11.84 8.68
CA GLN A 34 3.99 12.07 9.72
C GLN A 34 3.60 13.54 9.81
N GLU A 35 4.59 14.43 9.80
CA GLU A 35 4.38 15.87 9.83
C GLU A 35 3.69 16.37 8.54
N ASP A 36 4.08 15.86 7.37
CA ASP A 36 3.43 16.17 6.10
C ASP A 36 1.93 15.80 6.16
N TYR A 37 1.60 14.58 6.63
CA TYR A 37 0.21 14.16 6.80
C TYR A 37 -0.54 15.07 7.78
N ARG A 38 0.06 15.39 8.94
CA ARG A 38 -0.55 16.29 9.93
C ARG A 38 -0.86 17.65 9.34
N GLN A 39 0.10 18.27 8.64
CA GLN A 39 -0.08 19.58 7.99
C GLN A 39 -1.16 19.53 6.90
N ILE A 40 -1.23 18.45 6.12
CA ILE A 40 -2.28 18.28 5.12
C ILE A 40 -3.66 18.20 5.79
N ILE A 41 -3.81 17.40 6.86
CA ILE A 41 -5.07 17.28 7.58
C ILE A 41 -5.47 18.61 8.20
N ASP A 42 -4.56 19.28 8.91
CA ASP A 42 -4.82 20.59 9.51
C ASP A 42 -5.29 21.61 8.45
N TYR A 43 -4.62 21.63 7.30
CA TYR A 43 -5.00 22.51 6.18
C TYR A 43 -6.39 22.18 5.63
N LEU A 44 -6.71 20.90 5.45
CA LEU A 44 -8.01 20.47 4.92
C LEU A 44 -9.14 20.75 5.92
N LEU A 45 -8.89 20.60 7.22
CA LEU A 45 -9.86 20.94 8.27
C LEU A 45 -10.08 22.46 8.34
N ASP A 46 -9.02 23.26 8.26
CA ASP A 46 -9.11 24.74 8.32
C ASP A 46 -9.74 25.34 7.06
N LYS A 47 -9.38 24.85 5.87
CA LYS A 47 -9.80 25.45 4.59
C LYS A 47 -11.01 24.78 3.95
N SER A 48 -11.44 23.62 4.43
CA SER A 48 -12.55 22.88 3.83
C SER A 48 -13.54 22.42 4.89
N ASN A 49 -13.58 21.12 5.18
CA ASN A 49 -14.43 20.52 6.21
C ASN A 49 -13.95 19.09 6.49
N ASP A 50 -14.48 18.52 7.57
CA ASP A 50 -14.15 17.18 8.06
C ASP A 50 -14.30 16.10 6.98
N ASN A 51 -15.35 16.14 6.16
CA ASN A 51 -15.57 15.14 5.11
C ASN A 51 -14.45 15.14 4.06
N VAL A 52 -13.84 16.30 3.78
CA VAL A 52 -12.72 16.39 2.83
C VAL A 52 -11.45 15.79 3.43
N ALA A 53 -11.16 16.08 4.70
CA ALA A 53 -10.02 15.51 5.42
C ALA A 53 -10.14 13.98 5.59
N GLU A 54 -11.34 13.51 5.91
CA GLU A 54 -11.65 12.07 6.01
C GLU A 54 -11.49 11.39 4.65
N ARG A 55 -12.03 11.98 3.57
CA ARG A 55 -11.88 11.42 2.22
C ARG A 55 -10.42 11.33 1.80
N PHE A 56 -9.62 12.36 2.09
CA PHE A 56 -8.18 12.31 1.82
C PHE A 56 -7.51 11.16 2.57
N THR A 57 -7.78 11.03 3.88
CA THR A 57 -7.26 9.94 4.71
C THR A 57 -7.61 8.57 4.15
N ASN A 58 -8.88 8.36 3.76
CA ASN A 58 -9.36 7.10 3.20
C ASN A 58 -8.67 6.75 1.87
N VAL A 59 -8.46 7.73 1.00
CA VAL A 59 -7.73 7.53 -0.27
C VAL A 59 -6.27 7.18 -0.01
N LEU A 60 -5.60 7.92 0.89
CA LEU A 60 -4.22 7.66 1.26
C LEU A 60 -4.03 6.25 1.82
N PHE A 61 -4.88 5.82 2.76
CA PHE A 61 -4.81 4.47 3.32
C PHE A 61 -5.03 3.39 2.26
N LYS A 62 -5.97 3.58 1.34
CA LYS A 62 -6.18 2.65 0.24
C LYS A 62 -4.93 2.53 -0.65
N ASP A 63 -4.30 3.64 -0.97
CA ASP A 63 -3.08 3.67 -1.78
C ASP A 63 -1.91 2.99 -1.03
N LEU A 64 -1.79 3.18 0.29
CA LEU A 64 -0.81 2.49 1.13
C LEU A 64 -1.05 0.97 1.19
N THR A 65 -2.30 0.50 1.32
CA THR A 65 -2.61 -0.94 1.27
C THR A 65 -2.23 -1.57 -0.08
N ILE A 66 -2.46 -0.85 -1.19
CA ILE A 66 -1.98 -1.32 -2.50
C ILE A 66 -0.46 -1.40 -2.49
N LEU A 67 0.21 -0.39 -1.94
CA LEU A 67 1.66 -0.30 -1.88
C LEU A 67 2.30 -1.46 -1.08
N GLU A 68 1.69 -1.89 0.03
CA GLU A 68 2.12 -3.07 0.80
C GLU A 68 2.20 -4.35 -0.05
N SER A 69 1.29 -4.51 -1.01
CA SER A 69 1.24 -5.66 -1.92
C SER A 69 2.06 -5.46 -3.20
N MET A 70 2.24 -4.21 -3.62
CA MET A 70 2.90 -3.81 -4.87
C MET A 70 3.93 -2.71 -4.60
N PRO A 71 4.99 -2.98 -3.82
CA PRO A 71 5.95 -1.97 -3.36
C PRO A 71 6.70 -1.26 -4.49
N TYR A 72 6.71 -1.80 -5.71
CA TYR A 72 7.41 -1.22 -6.85
C TYR A 72 6.49 -0.54 -7.88
N ILE A 73 5.21 -0.31 -7.54
CA ILE A 73 4.22 0.30 -8.45
C ILE A 73 4.50 1.76 -8.79
N GLY A 74 5.21 2.48 -7.93
CA GLY A 74 5.63 3.85 -8.23
C GLY A 74 6.65 3.89 -9.36
N ARG A 75 6.93 5.08 -9.90
CA ARG A 75 8.07 5.27 -10.83
C ARG A 75 9.36 5.62 -10.07
N PRO A 76 10.54 5.20 -10.51
CA PRO A 76 11.79 5.62 -9.87
C PRO A 76 11.97 7.13 -9.99
N HIS A 77 12.52 7.76 -8.95
CA HIS A 77 12.82 9.19 -8.98
C HIS A 77 14.00 9.47 -9.92
N SER A 78 13.91 10.56 -10.69
CA SER A 78 14.84 10.88 -11.79
C SER A 78 16.31 11.02 -11.37
N LYS A 79 16.56 11.58 -10.17
CA LYS A 79 17.92 11.83 -9.64
C LYS A 79 18.36 10.83 -8.55
N MET A 80 17.42 10.08 -7.99
CA MET A 80 17.65 9.24 -6.81
C MET A 80 16.92 7.91 -7.01
N SER A 81 17.55 6.96 -7.70
CA SER A 81 16.89 5.71 -8.13
C SER A 81 16.36 4.84 -6.99
N ALA A 82 16.90 4.98 -5.78
CA ALA A 82 16.41 4.30 -4.57
C ALA A 82 15.07 4.88 -4.06
N VAL A 83 14.71 6.10 -4.49
CA VAL A 83 13.46 6.76 -4.16
C VAL A 83 12.45 6.51 -5.27
N ARG A 84 11.21 6.30 -4.87
CA ARG A 84 10.08 6.02 -5.75
C ARG A 84 8.99 7.06 -5.52
N GLU A 85 8.33 7.44 -6.61
CA GLU A 85 7.23 8.39 -6.64
C GLU A 85 5.93 7.65 -6.97
N LEU A 86 4.94 7.73 -6.09
CA LEU A 86 3.58 7.25 -6.37
C LEU A 86 2.61 8.42 -6.34
N VAL A 87 2.00 8.72 -7.48
CA VAL A 87 0.90 9.68 -7.55
C VAL A 87 -0.36 9.00 -7.03
N THR A 88 -0.90 9.55 -5.95
CA THR A 88 -2.15 9.11 -5.30
C THR A 88 -3.39 9.60 -6.05
N GLY A 89 -4.52 8.97 -5.79
CA GLY A 89 -5.82 9.43 -6.31
C GLY A 89 -6.22 10.84 -5.85
N SER A 90 -5.58 11.34 -4.79
CA SER A 90 -5.82 12.67 -4.20
C SER A 90 -4.95 13.80 -4.75
N ARG A 91 -4.20 13.59 -5.85
CA ARG A 91 -3.22 14.56 -6.39
C ARG A 91 -2.06 14.87 -5.43
N TYR A 92 -1.69 13.90 -4.59
CA TYR A 92 -0.46 13.93 -3.79
C TYR A 92 0.54 12.92 -4.34
N ILE A 93 1.82 13.15 -4.10
CA ILE A 93 2.91 12.24 -4.43
C ILE A 93 3.45 11.67 -3.13
N LEU A 94 3.46 10.35 -3.01
CA LEU A 94 4.19 9.63 -1.97
C LEU A 94 5.62 9.42 -2.45
N PHE A 95 6.58 9.95 -1.69
CA PHE A 95 7.98 9.61 -1.85
C PHE A 95 8.32 8.50 -0.87
N TYR A 96 8.82 7.39 -1.36
CA TYR A 96 9.15 6.25 -0.51
C TYR A 96 10.37 5.50 -1.04
N THR A 97 10.98 4.69 -0.19
CA THR A 97 11.99 3.71 -0.59
C THR A 97 11.57 2.32 -0.14
N VAL A 98 12.07 1.30 -0.84
CA VAL A 98 11.82 -0.10 -0.50
C VAL A 98 13.13 -0.70 -0.02
N LEU A 99 13.17 -1.14 1.24
CA LEU A 99 14.36 -1.73 1.86
C LEU A 99 13.99 -3.03 2.56
N ARG A 100 14.59 -4.14 2.14
CA ARG A 100 14.24 -5.49 2.62
C ARG A 100 12.74 -5.79 2.44
N GLN A 101 11.96 -5.73 3.53
CA GLN A 101 10.52 -6.00 3.58
C GLN A 101 9.74 -4.76 4.08
N GLU A 102 10.39 -3.59 4.08
CA GLU A 102 9.83 -2.33 4.56
C GLU A 102 9.69 -1.36 3.40
N ILE A 103 8.57 -0.63 3.38
CA ILE A 103 8.35 0.55 2.58
C ILE A 103 8.48 1.73 3.52
N ILE A 104 9.57 2.48 3.38
CA ILE A 104 9.84 3.65 4.22
C ILE A 104 9.23 4.86 3.50
N LEU A 105 8.13 5.38 4.05
CA LEU A 105 7.45 6.58 3.55
C LEU A 105 8.22 7.82 4.02
N LEU A 106 8.82 8.52 3.05
CA LEU A 106 9.70 9.66 3.27
C LEU A 106 8.90 10.97 3.37
N ASN A 107 8.03 11.24 2.39
CA ASN A 107 7.27 12.48 2.30
C ASN A 107 5.94 12.30 1.57
N ILE A 108 5.01 13.22 1.84
CA ILE A 108 3.72 13.35 1.14
C ILE A 108 3.60 14.78 0.62
N ILE A 109 3.73 14.95 -0.70
CA ILE A 109 3.77 16.28 -1.32
C ILE A 109 2.54 16.49 -2.20
N ASN A 110 1.91 17.67 -2.13
CA ASN A 110 0.85 18.03 -3.08
C ASN A 110 1.44 18.26 -4.47
N THR A 111 0.84 17.67 -5.51
CA THR A 111 1.30 17.85 -6.91
C THR A 111 1.32 19.30 -7.39
N SER A 112 0.56 20.21 -6.76
CA SER A 112 0.60 21.65 -7.08
C SER A 112 1.74 22.42 -6.42
N ARG A 113 2.50 21.80 -5.50
CA ARG A 113 3.63 22.39 -4.78
C ARG A 113 4.95 21.66 -5.03
N ALA A 114 4.95 20.70 -5.96
CA ALA A 114 6.16 20.03 -6.41
C ALA A 114 6.82 20.89 -7.52
N GLU A 115 7.41 22.02 -7.12
CA GLU A 115 8.32 22.81 -7.96
C GLU A 115 9.79 22.57 -7.54
#